data_AF-A0A430S9S9-F1
#
_entry.id   AF-A0A430S9S9-F1
#
_cell.length_a   1.000
_cell.length_b   1.000
_cell.length_c   1.000
_cell.angle_alpha   90.00
_cell.angle_beta   90.00
_cell.angle_gamma   90.00
#
_symmetry.space_group_name_H-M   'P 1'
#
loop_
_entity.id
_entity.type
_entity.pdbx_description
1 polymer ?
#
loop_
_entity_poly.entity_id
_entity_poly.type
_entity_poly.pdbx_seq_one_letter_code
_entity_poly.pdbx_strand_id
1 'polypeptide(L)'
;MAATPDLQVYDLGHLGLVASIVDRIGLVPLVDERVGPRPGEKVSTGVALKAAILNALGFVTSPLYLFGHYWEGKPTEWLLGEGITPELLNDDRMGRMLDSLYQAGVTELFLEVAKRARQAFPFPVRALHADATSFHVHGRYEGTEEEARAIRIAHGYSRDHRPDLKQWVMSLVCADTGGIPLLFSPEDGNASDAKTLVALLSRFREALDLGEVVVLDGANYTRENLRALEGFAWILRVPATLREARALLEGEFAGEAWTPLLPGYRGVEVERTYGGVRQRWLILESEERARAEEEGLWRRVARAEGGARKALGRLLAREFSCEADARRALEEVSRGLPPWEVLRRYKDQARTVERGFRFLKDPLFFTESTFLKRPERVMALGMVM
;
A
#
# COMPACT_ATOMS: atom_id res chain seq x y z
N MET A 1 -61.50 -10.41 6.08
CA MET A 1 -60.44 -9.42 6.37
C MET A 1 -59.34 -9.70 5.37
N ALA A 2 -59.12 -8.81 4.39
CA ALA A 2 -58.00 -8.96 3.48
C ALA A 2 -56.72 -8.92 4.32
N ALA A 3 -55.87 -9.93 4.19
CA ALA A 3 -54.58 -9.97 4.86
C ALA A 3 -53.84 -8.67 4.49
N THR A 4 -53.52 -7.86 5.49
CA THR A 4 -52.66 -6.69 5.31
C THR A 4 -51.41 -7.18 4.57
N PRO A 5 -51.05 -6.63 3.40
CA PRO A 5 -49.85 -7.07 2.72
C PRO A 5 -48.68 -6.93 3.71
N ASP A 6 -47.90 -8.00 3.85
CA ASP A 6 -46.73 -8.05 4.71
C ASP A 6 -45.71 -7.05 4.17
N LEU A 7 -45.78 -5.82 4.66
CA LEU A 7 -44.99 -4.70 4.16
C LEU A 7 -43.59 -4.82 4.74
N GLN A 8 -42.68 -5.43 3.99
CA GLN A 8 -41.27 -5.54 4.35
C GLN A 8 -40.54 -4.27 3.89
N VAL A 9 -39.98 -3.54 4.84
CA VAL A 9 -39.21 -2.30 4.60
C VAL A 9 -37.73 -2.62 4.72
N TYR A 10 -36.96 -2.23 3.72
CA TYR A 10 -35.51 -2.45 3.69
C TYR A 10 -34.76 -1.15 3.48
N ASP A 11 -33.53 -1.09 3.98
CA ASP A 11 -32.58 -0.03 3.63
C ASP A 11 -31.59 -0.56 2.59
N LEU A 12 -31.65 0.00 1.39
CA LEU A 12 -30.75 -0.36 0.29
C LEU A 12 -29.43 0.44 0.33
N GLY A 13 -29.46 1.66 0.88
CA GLY A 13 -28.32 2.58 0.93
C GLY A 13 -27.51 2.66 -0.38
N HIS A 14 -26.18 2.72 -0.24
CA HIS A 14 -25.22 2.67 -1.35
C HIS A 14 -24.99 1.26 -1.92
N LEU A 15 -25.51 0.22 -1.25
CA LEU A 15 -25.25 -1.19 -1.60
C LEU A 15 -25.81 -1.54 -2.97
N GLY A 16 -26.93 -0.93 -3.37
CA GLY A 16 -27.49 -1.11 -4.72
C GLY A 16 -26.55 -0.61 -5.83
N LEU A 17 -25.83 0.50 -5.60
CA LEU A 17 -24.85 1.04 -6.56
C LEU A 17 -23.64 0.10 -6.68
N VAL A 18 -23.11 -0.33 -5.54
CA VAL A 18 -21.97 -1.27 -5.51
C VAL A 18 -22.35 -2.60 -6.16
N ALA A 19 -23.52 -3.15 -5.83
CA ALA A 19 -24.02 -4.40 -6.41
C ALA A 19 -24.14 -4.30 -7.94
N SER A 20 -24.70 -3.19 -8.44
CA SER A 20 -24.81 -2.93 -9.88
C SER A 20 -23.45 -2.86 -10.59
N ILE A 21 -22.44 -2.26 -9.97
CA ILE A 21 -21.07 -2.25 -10.49
C ILE A 21 -20.52 -3.68 -10.56
N VAL A 22 -20.65 -4.45 -9.47
CA VAL A 22 -20.20 -5.85 -9.40
C VAL A 22 -20.88 -6.72 -10.46
N ASP A 23 -22.18 -6.53 -10.65
CA ASP A 23 -22.98 -7.26 -11.65
C ASP A 23 -22.57 -6.89 -13.07
N ARG A 24 -22.32 -5.60 -13.33
CA ARG A 24 -21.86 -5.13 -14.64
C ARG A 24 -20.45 -5.62 -14.99
N ILE A 25 -19.58 -5.81 -13.99
CA ILE A 25 -18.28 -6.48 -14.17
C ILE A 25 -18.47 -7.96 -14.51
N GLY A 26 -19.57 -8.57 -14.08
CA GLY A 26 -19.78 -10.01 -14.20
C GLY A 26 -18.92 -10.81 -13.23
N LEU A 27 -18.68 -10.27 -12.02
CA LEU A 27 -17.80 -10.88 -11.02
C LEU A 27 -18.28 -12.27 -10.60
N VAL A 28 -19.58 -12.40 -10.27
CA VAL A 28 -20.17 -13.66 -9.80
C VAL A 28 -19.99 -14.79 -10.81
N PRO A 29 -20.44 -14.66 -12.08
CA PRO A 29 -20.27 -15.74 -13.05
C PRO A 29 -18.79 -16.04 -13.35
N LEU A 30 -17.92 -15.04 -13.38
CA LEU A 30 -16.48 -15.25 -13.57
C LEU A 30 -15.88 -16.15 -12.48
N VAL A 31 -16.16 -15.83 -11.22
CA VAL A 31 -15.62 -16.58 -10.07
C VAL A 31 -16.21 -17.98 -10.00
N ASP A 32 -17.52 -18.11 -10.26
CA ASP A 32 -18.19 -19.41 -10.22
C ASP A 32 -17.73 -20.35 -11.35
N GLU A 33 -17.43 -19.81 -12.54
CA GLU A 33 -16.81 -20.58 -13.64
C GLU A 33 -15.41 -21.06 -13.26
N ARG A 34 -14.63 -20.22 -12.59
CA ARG A 34 -13.24 -20.53 -12.20
C ARG A 34 -13.14 -21.54 -11.07
N VAL A 35 -14.01 -21.42 -10.06
CA VAL A 35 -13.99 -22.27 -8.86
C VAL A 35 -14.74 -23.58 -9.09
N GLY A 36 -15.81 -23.53 -9.90
CA GLY A 36 -16.73 -24.64 -10.11
C GLY A 36 -17.73 -24.84 -8.96
N PRO A 37 -18.85 -25.54 -9.23
CA PRO A 37 -19.89 -25.77 -8.23
C PRO A 37 -19.45 -26.80 -7.18
N ARG A 38 -19.88 -26.62 -5.93
CA ARG A 38 -19.68 -27.62 -4.85
C ARG A 38 -20.98 -28.29 -4.45
N PRO A 39 -21.00 -29.63 -4.24
CA PRO A 39 -22.20 -30.33 -3.78
C PRO A 39 -22.72 -29.77 -2.45
N GLY A 40 -24.02 -29.47 -2.39
CA GLY A 40 -24.69 -28.97 -1.18
C GLY A 40 -24.44 -27.50 -0.85
N GLU A 41 -23.77 -26.76 -1.72
CA GLU A 41 -23.51 -25.33 -1.56
C GLU A 41 -24.74 -24.51 -1.95
N LYS A 42 -25.35 -23.82 -0.98
CA LYS A 42 -26.53 -22.96 -1.19
C LYS A 42 -26.18 -21.56 -1.71
N VAL A 43 -24.97 -21.08 -1.40
CA VAL A 43 -24.45 -19.78 -1.81
C VAL A 43 -23.13 -20.02 -2.51
N SER A 44 -23.06 -19.68 -3.80
CA SER A 44 -21.86 -19.87 -4.61
C SER A 44 -20.69 -19.03 -4.10
N THR A 45 -19.48 -19.34 -4.58
CA THR A 45 -18.29 -18.58 -4.18
C THR A 45 -18.35 -17.15 -4.72
N GLY A 46 -18.86 -16.95 -5.94
CA GLY A 46 -19.08 -15.63 -6.53
C GLY A 46 -20.09 -14.80 -5.74
N VAL A 47 -21.22 -15.38 -5.33
CA VAL A 47 -22.23 -14.67 -4.52
C VAL A 47 -21.66 -14.31 -3.14
N ALA A 48 -20.93 -15.23 -2.50
CA ALA A 48 -20.26 -14.95 -1.23
C ALA A 48 -19.23 -13.82 -1.37
N LEU A 49 -18.49 -13.77 -2.49
CA LEU A 49 -17.53 -12.69 -2.77
C LEU A 49 -18.24 -11.34 -2.96
N LYS A 50 -19.35 -11.32 -3.72
CA LYS A 50 -20.18 -10.12 -3.87
C LYS A 50 -20.68 -9.62 -2.50
N ALA A 51 -21.11 -10.54 -1.63
CA ALA A 51 -21.51 -10.21 -0.27
C ALA A 51 -20.33 -9.60 0.53
N ALA A 52 -19.12 -10.19 0.44
CA ALA A 52 -17.95 -9.68 1.13
C ALA A 52 -17.61 -8.24 0.71
N ILE A 53 -17.65 -7.93 -0.59
CA ILE A 53 -17.38 -6.60 -1.13
C ILE A 53 -18.43 -5.58 -0.63
N LEU A 54 -19.70 -5.96 -0.65
CA LEU A 54 -20.79 -5.11 -0.16
C LEU A 54 -20.65 -4.81 1.33
N ASN A 55 -20.29 -5.82 2.13
CA ASN A 55 -20.01 -5.64 3.55
C ASN A 55 -18.79 -4.72 3.78
N ALA A 56 -17.71 -4.88 3.00
CA ALA A 56 -16.50 -4.06 3.10
C ALA A 56 -16.77 -2.59 2.84
N LEU A 57 -17.52 -2.31 1.78
CA LEU A 57 -17.92 -0.96 1.43
C LEU A 57 -19.06 -0.46 2.30
N GLY A 58 -19.66 -1.31 3.13
CA GLY A 58 -20.62 -0.95 4.17
C GLY A 58 -20.01 -0.19 5.35
N PHE A 59 -18.68 -0.12 5.45
CA PHE A 59 -17.94 0.52 6.55
C PHE A 59 -18.33 -0.01 7.95
N VAL A 60 -18.75 -1.28 8.03
CA VAL A 60 -19.06 -1.95 9.28
C VAL A 60 -17.93 -2.92 9.60
N THR A 61 -17.19 -2.64 10.66
CA THR A 61 -16.21 -3.57 11.21
C THR A 61 -16.93 -4.60 12.07
N SER A 62 -17.07 -5.82 11.60
CA SER A 62 -17.58 -6.93 12.41
C SER A 62 -16.72 -8.19 12.24
N PRO A 63 -16.52 -8.98 13.31
CA PRO A 63 -15.92 -10.30 13.19
C PRO A 63 -16.71 -11.18 12.20
N LEU A 64 -16.04 -12.12 11.53
CA LEU A 64 -16.67 -13.01 10.53
C LEU A 64 -17.89 -13.77 11.05
N TYR A 65 -17.95 -14.13 12.34
CA TYR A 65 -19.11 -14.81 12.93
C TYR A 65 -20.36 -13.92 13.02
N LEU A 66 -20.21 -12.59 12.91
CA LEU A 66 -21.31 -11.63 12.82
C LEU A 66 -21.58 -11.19 11.37
N PHE A 67 -21.03 -11.88 10.37
CA PHE A 67 -21.21 -11.50 8.98
C PHE A 67 -22.70 -11.52 8.57
N GLY A 68 -23.47 -12.52 9.03
CA GLY A 68 -24.91 -12.59 8.77
C GLY A 68 -25.70 -11.41 9.36
N HIS A 69 -25.31 -10.91 10.54
CA HIS A 69 -26.01 -9.80 11.21
C HIS A 69 -25.94 -8.50 10.40
N TYR A 70 -24.87 -8.31 9.62
CA TYR A 70 -24.76 -7.16 8.73
C TYR A 70 -25.92 -7.11 7.71
N TRP A 71 -26.44 -8.27 7.31
CA TRP A 71 -27.48 -8.42 6.31
C TRP A 71 -28.91 -8.29 6.86
N GLU A 72 -29.07 -8.21 8.18
CA GLU A 72 -30.36 -7.97 8.80
C GLU A 72 -30.91 -6.59 8.37
N GLY A 73 -32.17 -6.56 7.93
CA GLY A 73 -32.83 -5.35 7.42
C GLY A 73 -32.40 -4.90 6.02
N LYS A 74 -31.54 -5.69 5.33
CA LYS A 74 -31.13 -5.44 3.94
C LYS A 74 -31.84 -6.39 2.97
N PRO A 75 -32.11 -5.97 1.72
CA PRO A 75 -32.81 -6.80 0.75
C PRO A 75 -31.82 -7.79 0.11
N THR A 76 -31.45 -8.85 0.83
CA THR A 76 -30.45 -9.85 0.39
C THR A 76 -30.82 -10.48 -0.95
N GLU A 77 -32.09 -10.80 -1.17
CA GLU A 77 -32.52 -11.43 -2.42
C GLU A 77 -32.34 -10.51 -3.64
N TRP A 78 -32.50 -9.20 -3.44
CA TRP A 78 -32.31 -8.20 -4.49
C TRP A 78 -30.82 -7.93 -4.75
N LEU A 79 -30.01 -7.99 -3.70
CA LEU A 79 -28.57 -7.70 -3.78
C LEU A 79 -27.75 -8.91 -4.25
N LEU A 80 -28.15 -10.13 -3.88
CA LEU A 80 -27.32 -11.34 -3.99
C LEU A 80 -27.98 -12.46 -4.80
N GLY A 81 -29.30 -12.43 -5.00
CA GLY A 81 -30.05 -13.43 -5.76
C GLY A 81 -31.15 -14.11 -4.94
N GLU A 82 -32.11 -14.71 -5.63
CA GLU A 82 -33.29 -15.37 -5.05
C GLU A 82 -32.90 -16.48 -4.04
N GLY A 83 -33.58 -16.53 -2.89
CA GLY A 83 -33.36 -17.53 -1.86
C GLY A 83 -32.12 -17.32 -0.99
N ILE A 84 -31.37 -16.22 -1.19
CA ILE A 84 -30.23 -15.86 -0.34
C ILE A 84 -30.73 -15.13 0.90
N THR A 85 -30.59 -15.77 2.06
CA THR A 85 -30.95 -15.20 3.36
C THR A 85 -29.71 -14.88 4.21
N PRO A 86 -29.81 -13.94 5.18
CA PRO A 86 -28.71 -13.60 6.08
C PRO A 86 -28.05 -14.81 6.78
N GLU A 87 -28.83 -15.85 7.13
CA GLU A 87 -28.35 -17.04 7.83
C GLU A 87 -27.43 -17.91 6.97
N LEU A 88 -27.57 -17.82 5.65
CA LEU A 88 -26.69 -18.52 4.70
C LEU A 88 -25.33 -17.85 4.57
N LEU A 89 -25.21 -16.58 4.99
CA LEU A 89 -24.00 -15.77 4.98
C LEU A 89 -23.29 -15.84 6.35
N ASN A 90 -22.92 -17.05 6.76
CA ASN A 90 -22.20 -17.31 8.01
C ASN A 90 -20.68 -17.43 7.82
N ASP A 91 -19.95 -17.46 8.93
CA ASP A 91 -18.49 -17.59 8.97
C ASP A 91 -17.96 -18.85 8.26
N ASP A 92 -18.66 -19.98 8.37
CA ASP A 92 -18.30 -21.20 7.64
C ASP A 92 -18.37 -21.01 6.12
N ARG A 93 -19.36 -20.26 5.62
CA ARG A 93 -19.47 -19.93 4.20
C ARG A 93 -18.39 -18.96 3.78
N MET A 94 -18.13 -17.91 4.56
CA MET A 94 -17.07 -16.93 4.27
C MET A 94 -15.68 -17.56 4.31
N GLY A 95 -15.41 -18.45 5.28
CA GLY A 95 -14.17 -19.21 5.36
C GLY A 95 -13.95 -20.13 4.16
N ARG A 96 -14.99 -20.86 3.75
CA ARG A 96 -14.92 -21.72 2.55
C ARG A 96 -14.76 -20.94 1.25
N MET A 97 -15.32 -19.73 1.16
CA MET A 97 -15.10 -18.82 0.05
C MET A 97 -13.62 -18.42 -0.04
N LEU A 98 -12.99 -18.02 1.07
CA LEU A 98 -11.56 -17.68 1.08
C LEU A 98 -10.70 -18.88 0.66
N ASP A 99 -11.03 -20.08 1.12
CA ASP A 99 -10.34 -21.31 0.70
C ASP A 99 -10.50 -21.55 -0.81
N SER A 100 -11.70 -21.36 -1.37
CA SER A 100 -11.95 -21.46 -2.82
C SER A 100 -11.12 -20.46 -3.63
N LEU A 101 -11.10 -19.19 -3.21
CA LEU A 101 -10.39 -18.12 -3.91
C LEU A 101 -8.88 -18.38 -3.93
N TYR A 102 -8.32 -18.86 -2.80
CA TYR A 102 -6.93 -19.26 -2.74
C TYR A 102 -6.60 -20.39 -3.73
N GLN A 103 -7.41 -21.46 -3.74
CA GLN A 103 -7.19 -22.60 -4.63
C GLN A 103 -7.33 -22.23 -6.12
N ALA A 104 -8.15 -21.24 -6.45
CA ALA A 104 -8.31 -20.72 -7.81
C ALA A 104 -7.12 -19.89 -8.31
N GLY A 105 -6.25 -19.44 -7.39
CA GLY A 105 -5.14 -18.53 -7.67
C GLY A 105 -5.57 -17.07 -7.58
N VAL A 106 -5.27 -16.41 -6.46
CA VAL A 106 -5.76 -15.04 -6.16
C VAL A 106 -5.24 -13.98 -7.13
N THR A 107 -3.98 -14.09 -7.56
CA THR A 107 -3.38 -13.13 -8.50
C THR A 107 -3.96 -13.26 -9.90
N GLU A 108 -4.09 -14.49 -10.39
CA GLU A 108 -4.67 -14.78 -11.70
C GLU A 108 -6.16 -14.42 -11.74
N LEU A 109 -6.92 -14.74 -10.68
CA LEU A 109 -8.32 -14.36 -10.59
C LEU A 109 -8.50 -12.84 -10.53
N PHE A 110 -7.69 -12.12 -9.74
CA PHE A 110 -7.73 -10.66 -9.70
C PHE A 110 -7.46 -10.04 -11.08
N LEU A 111 -6.50 -10.59 -11.82
CA LEU A 111 -6.19 -10.16 -13.17
C LEU A 111 -7.41 -10.29 -14.10
N GLU A 112 -8.11 -11.41 -14.05
CA GLU A 112 -9.30 -11.65 -14.86
C GLU A 112 -10.44 -10.70 -14.47
N VAL A 113 -10.63 -10.45 -13.17
CA VAL A 113 -11.58 -9.45 -12.67
C VAL A 113 -11.23 -8.06 -13.19
N ALA A 114 -9.96 -7.65 -13.13
CA ALA A 114 -9.50 -6.36 -13.63
C ALA A 114 -9.75 -6.21 -15.14
N LYS A 115 -9.54 -7.27 -15.94
CA LYS A 115 -9.87 -7.28 -17.37
C LYS A 115 -11.35 -7.09 -17.62
N ARG A 116 -12.21 -7.84 -16.91
CA ARG A 116 -13.67 -7.70 -17.01
C ARG A 116 -14.12 -6.31 -16.58
N ALA A 117 -13.53 -5.75 -15.54
CA ALA A 117 -13.80 -4.39 -15.10
C ALA A 117 -13.44 -3.35 -16.17
N ARG A 118 -12.29 -3.48 -16.84
CA ARG A 118 -11.89 -2.60 -17.95
C ARG A 118 -12.78 -2.76 -19.19
N GLN A 119 -13.30 -3.96 -19.44
CA GLN A 119 -14.29 -4.19 -20.52
C GLN A 119 -15.65 -3.54 -20.19
N ALA A 120 -16.11 -3.71 -18.94
CA ALA A 120 -17.37 -3.16 -18.46
C ALA A 120 -17.34 -1.62 -18.36
N PHE A 121 -16.20 -1.08 -17.96
CA PHE A 121 -15.92 0.34 -17.76
C PHE A 121 -14.60 0.70 -18.47
N PRO A 122 -14.64 1.04 -19.76
CA PRO A 122 -13.43 1.42 -20.49
C PRO A 122 -12.81 2.71 -19.92
N PHE A 123 -11.53 2.64 -19.55
CA PHE A 123 -10.71 3.80 -19.18
C PHE A 123 -9.33 3.71 -19.84
N PRO A 124 -8.70 4.86 -20.17
CA PRO A 124 -7.35 4.88 -20.70
C PRO A 124 -6.35 4.50 -19.60
N VAL A 125 -5.32 3.74 -19.97
CA VAL A 125 -4.18 3.43 -19.10
C VAL A 125 -2.94 3.91 -19.83
N ARG A 126 -2.36 5.02 -19.39
CA ARG A 126 -1.13 5.58 -20.00
C ARG A 126 0.10 5.18 -19.22
N ALA A 127 -0.03 5.09 -17.91
CA ALA A 127 1.03 4.67 -17.03
C ALA A 127 0.53 3.70 -15.96
N LEU A 128 1.47 2.88 -15.47
CA LEU A 128 1.27 1.94 -14.39
C LEU A 128 2.08 2.34 -13.19
N HIS A 129 1.43 2.48 -12.05
CA HIS A 129 2.08 2.79 -10.80
C HIS A 129 2.17 1.52 -9.96
N ALA A 130 3.39 1.10 -9.70
CA ALA A 130 3.67 -0.10 -8.95
C ALA A 130 4.15 0.28 -7.56
N ASP A 131 3.44 -0.16 -6.53
CA ASP A 131 3.82 0.05 -5.13
C ASP A 131 3.48 -1.16 -4.26
N ALA A 132 4.19 -1.27 -3.14
CA ALA A 132 4.01 -2.32 -2.16
C ALA A 132 3.72 -1.73 -0.78
N THR A 133 2.73 -2.31 -0.10
CA THR A 133 2.34 -1.95 1.26
C THR A 133 2.34 -3.17 2.17
N SER A 134 2.79 -3.01 3.41
CA SER A 134 2.80 -4.07 4.42
C SER A 134 1.56 -4.00 5.30
N PHE A 135 1.01 -5.17 5.65
CA PHE A 135 -0.09 -5.34 6.61
C PHE A 135 0.38 -6.14 7.81
N HIS A 136 0.14 -5.61 9.00
CA HIS A 136 0.47 -6.28 10.25
C HIS A 136 -0.62 -7.28 10.66
N VAL A 137 -0.20 -8.40 11.24
CA VAL A 137 -1.12 -9.42 11.76
C VAL A 137 -0.78 -9.80 13.19
N HIS A 138 -1.83 -10.15 13.94
CA HIS A 138 -1.71 -10.71 15.28
C HIS A 138 -1.92 -12.22 15.20
N GLY A 139 -0.95 -13.02 15.66
CA GLY A 139 -1.07 -14.47 15.64
C GLY A 139 0.27 -15.20 15.57
N ARG A 140 0.25 -16.49 15.93
CA ARG A 140 1.48 -17.30 15.96
C ARG A 140 2.00 -17.63 14.57
N TYR A 141 1.14 -17.94 13.59
CA TYR A 141 1.52 -18.32 12.21
C TYR A 141 2.81 -19.16 12.18
N GLU A 142 2.76 -20.33 12.82
CA GLU A 142 3.85 -21.31 12.84
C GLU A 142 3.75 -22.10 11.54
N GLY A 143 4.66 -21.84 10.60
CA GLY A 143 4.61 -22.46 9.29
C GLY A 143 4.83 -23.97 9.36
N THR A 144 4.09 -24.74 8.57
CA THR A 144 4.38 -26.16 8.32
C THR A 144 5.03 -26.34 6.94
N GLU A 145 5.89 -27.34 6.75
CA GLU A 145 6.59 -27.56 5.47
C GLU A 145 5.62 -27.83 4.29
N GLU A 146 4.35 -28.21 4.55
CA GLU A 146 3.29 -28.39 3.55
C GLU A 146 2.76 -27.06 2.96
N GLU A 147 3.06 -25.90 3.56
CA GLU A 147 2.56 -24.56 3.14
C GLU A 147 3.41 -23.88 2.05
N ALA A 148 4.23 -24.63 1.31
CA ALA A 148 5.20 -24.09 0.36
C ALA A 148 4.63 -23.21 -0.78
N ARG A 149 3.30 -23.18 -0.97
CA ARG A 149 2.60 -22.32 -1.94
C ARG A 149 2.00 -21.03 -1.35
N ALA A 150 1.96 -20.91 -0.02
CA ALA A 150 1.41 -19.74 0.66
C ALA A 150 2.52 -18.77 1.06
N ILE A 151 2.16 -17.50 1.21
CA ILE A 151 3.10 -16.48 1.72
C ILE A 151 3.56 -16.82 3.13
N ARG A 152 4.82 -16.50 3.42
CA ARG A 152 5.37 -16.58 4.77
C ARG A 152 5.08 -15.29 5.52
N ILE A 153 4.18 -15.39 6.49
CA ILE A 153 3.89 -14.30 7.41
C ILE A 153 5.05 -14.19 8.42
N ALA A 154 5.86 -13.14 8.28
CA ALA A 154 7.13 -12.98 8.97
C ALA A 154 7.33 -11.53 9.46
N HIS A 155 8.30 -11.33 10.35
CA HIS A 155 8.75 -9.98 10.68
C HIS A 155 9.52 -9.40 9.49
N GLY A 156 9.34 -8.11 9.24
CA GLY A 156 10.10 -7.38 8.24
C GLY A 156 10.19 -5.91 8.58
N TYR A 157 10.59 -5.10 7.59
CA TYR A 157 10.71 -3.66 7.77
C TYR A 157 9.32 -3.04 8.03
N SER A 158 9.13 -2.47 9.22
CA SER A 158 7.85 -1.87 9.60
C SER A 158 7.85 -0.37 9.28
N ARG A 159 7.09 0.01 8.25
CA ARG A 159 6.82 1.42 7.90
C ARG A 159 5.93 2.10 8.95
N ASP A 160 5.16 1.33 9.72
CA ASP A 160 4.20 1.82 10.73
C ASP A 160 4.73 1.76 12.18
N HIS A 161 6.05 1.61 12.35
CA HIS A 161 6.73 1.54 13.66
C HIS A 161 6.25 0.41 14.60
N ARG A 162 5.81 -0.72 14.04
CA ARG A 162 5.43 -1.97 14.73
C ARG A 162 6.31 -3.16 14.36
N PRO A 163 7.63 -3.12 14.65
CA PRO A 163 8.54 -4.24 14.38
C PRO A 163 8.21 -5.49 15.21
N ASP A 164 7.43 -5.32 16.28
CA ASP A 164 6.95 -6.37 17.16
C ASP A 164 5.89 -7.28 16.50
N LEU A 165 5.25 -6.82 15.42
CA LEU A 165 4.23 -7.59 14.73
C LEU A 165 4.78 -8.28 13.49
N LYS A 166 4.28 -9.49 13.23
CA LYS A 166 4.46 -10.15 11.93
C LYS A 166 3.66 -9.41 10.87
N GLN A 167 4.08 -9.52 9.62
CA GLN A 167 3.43 -8.87 8.50
C GLN A 167 3.41 -9.74 7.25
N TRP A 168 2.64 -9.30 6.27
CA TRP A 168 2.73 -9.72 4.87
C TRP A 168 2.78 -8.48 3.99
N VAL A 169 3.25 -8.63 2.76
CA VAL A 169 3.38 -7.52 1.80
C VAL A 169 2.36 -7.70 0.69
N MET A 170 1.67 -6.62 0.35
CA MET A 170 0.75 -6.54 -0.77
C MET A 170 1.34 -5.62 -1.82
N SER A 171 1.65 -6.19 -2.98
CA SER A 171 2.12 -5.45 -4.14
C SER A 171 0.96 -5.23 -5.10
N LEU A 172 0.74 -3.98 -5.47
CA LEU A 172 -0.28 -3.57 -6.42
C LEU A 172 0.35 -2.88 -7.63
N VAL A 173 -0.24 -3.13 -8.80
CA VAL A 173 -0.02 -2.30 -9.99
C VAL A 173 -1.33 -1.59 -10.30
N CYS A 174 -1.32 -0.27 -10.25
CA CYS A 174 -2.49 0.56 -10.48
C CYS A 174 -2.37 1.34 -11.80
N ALA A 175 -3.50 1.58 -12.46
CA ALA A 175 -3.58 2.52 -13.56
C ALA A 175 -3.38 3.97 -13.05
N ASP A 176 -2.77 4.80 -13.88
CA ASP A 176 -2.69 6.26 -13.66
C ASP A 176 -4.08 6.91 -13.57
N THR A 177 -5.03 6.39 -14.35
CA THR A 177 -6.43 6.81 -14.27
C THR A 177 -7.09 6.27 -13.01
N GLY A 178 -7.34 7.16 -12.06
CA GLY A 178 -8.14 6.85 -10.86
C GLY A 178 -7.47 5.91 -9.85
N GLY A 179 -6.20 5.52 -10.06
CA GLY A 179 -5.49 4.62 -9.15
C GLY A 179 -6.08 3.21 -9.11
N ILE A 180 -6.79 2.79 -10.17
CA ILE A 180 -7.50 1.51 -10.22
C ILE A 180 -6.49 0.36 -10.24
N PRO A 181 -6.53 -0.58 -9.27
CA PRO A 181 -5.62 -1.72 -9.26
C PRO A 181 -5.95 -2.68 -10.40
N LEU A 182 -4.92 -3.03 -11.18
CA LEU A 182 -4.97 -3.94 -12.32
C LEU A 182 -4.29 -5.28 -12.04
N LEU A 183 -3.36 -5.29 -11.08
CA LEU A 183 -2.66 -6.49 -10.65
C LEU A 183 -2.46 -6.46 -9.13
N PHE A 184 -2.65 -7.63 -8.53
CA PHE A 184 -2.48 -7.88 -7.11
C PHE A 184 -1.54 -9.07 -6.90
N SER A 185 -0.53 -8.89 -6.05
CA SER A 185 0.38 -9.96 -5.66
C SER A 185 0.63 -9.93 -4.16
N PRO A 186 0.23 -10.98 -3.41
CA PRO A 186 0.66 -11.16 -2.05
C PRO A 186 2.10 -11.67 -1.99
N GLU A 187 2.90 -11.14 -1.09
CA GLU A 187 4.32 -11.45 -0.90
C GLU A 187 4.64 -11.74 0.58
N ASP A 188 5.76 -12.42 0.80
CA ASP A 188 6.27 -12.75 2.14
C ASP A 188 6.50 -11.48 2.97
N GLY A 189 6.32 -11.57 4.30
CA GLY A 189 6.46 -10.41 5.20
C GLY A 189 7.85 -9.77 5.25
N ASN A 190 8.87 -10.50 4.78
CA ASN A 190 10.25 -10.06 4.66
C ASN A 190 10.70 -9.89 3.20
N ALA A 191 9.77 -9.99 2.24
CA ALA A 191 10.09 -9.80 0.84
C ALA A 191 10.63 -8.38 0.61
N SER A 192 11.63 -8.30 -0.26
CA SER A 192 12.08 -7.03 -0.82
C SER A 192 11.24 -6.79 -2.06
N ASP A 193 10.36 -5.77 -1.96
CA ASP A 193 9.36 -5.29 -2.94
C ASP A 193 9.80 -5.28 -4.42
N ALA A 194 11.10 -5.33 -4.69
CA ALA A 194 11.69 -5.06 -5.99
C ALA A 194 11.59 -6.21 -7.00
N LYS A 195 11.76 -7.48 -6.60
CA LYS A 195 11.98 -8.57 -7.58
C LYS A 195 10.70 -9.19 -8.13
N THR A 196 9.68 -9.33 -7.31
CA THR A 196 8.46 -10.09 -7.64
C THR A 196 7.56 -9.30 -8.60
N LEU A 197 7.43 -7.99 -8.35
CA LEU A 197 6.51 -7.12 -9.07
C LEU A 197 6.91 -6.90 -10.54
N VAL A 198 8.20 -6.70 -10.80
CA VAL A 198 8.69 -6.53 -12.18
C VAL A 198 8.55 -7.82 -12.98
N ALA A 199 8.80 -8.98 -12.38
CA ALA A 199 8.58 -10.27 -13.05
C ALA A 199 7.10 -10.48 -13.42
N LEU A 200 6.18 -10.05 -12.56
CA LEU A 200 4.74 -10.10 -12.83
C LEU A 200 4.33 -9.16 -13.97
N LEU A 201 4.86 -7.94 -14.01
CA LEU A 201 4.65 -7.00 -15.11
C LEU A 201 5.12 -7.58 -16.45
N SER A 202 6.32 -8.18 -16.48
CA SER A 202 6.83 -8.85 -17.69
C SER A 202 5.93 -10.03 -18.09
N ARG A 203 5.43 -10.81 -17.13
CA ARG A 203 4.54 -11.97 -17.39
C ARG A 203 3.19 -11.55 -17.97
N PHE A 204 2.63 -10.43 -17.53
CA PHE A 204 1.26 -10.03 -17.87
C PHE A 204 1.15 -8.87 -18.86
N ARG A 205 2.28 -8.43 -19.42
CA ARG A 205 2.37 -7.39 -20.45
C ARG A 205 1.32 -7.54 -21.54
N GLU A 206 1.33 -8.68 -22.22
CA GLU A 206 0.44 -8.96 -23.36
C GLU A 206 -1.01 -9.14 -22.90
N ALA A 207 -1.19 -9.73 -21.72
CA ALA A 207 -2.48 -10.16 -21.22
C ALA A 207 -3.39 -8.99 -20.84
N LEU A 208 -2.82 -7.85 -20.44
CA LEU A 208 -3.54 -6.72 -19.89
C LEU A 208 -3.54 -5.48 -20.80
N ASP A 209 -2.91 -5.51 -21.98
CA ASP A 209 -2.71 -4.32 -22.84
C ASP A 209 -2.25 -3.14 -21.98
N LEU A 210 -1.17 -3.39 -21.26
CA LEU A 210 -0.68 -2.52 -20.19
C LEU A 210 -0.07 -1.24 -20.76
N GLY A 211 -0.38 -0.11 -20.12
CA GLY A 211 0.03 1.22 -20.56
C GLY A 211 1.52 1.33 -20.86
N GLU A 212 1.87 2.31 -21.69
CA GLU A 212 3.20 2.43 -22.30
C GLU A 212 4.33 2.61 -21.28
N VAL A 213 4.01 3.20 -20.12
CA VAL A 213 5.00 3.62 -19.10
C VAL A 213 4.79 2.92 -17.76
N VAL A 214 5.85 2.38 -17.16
CA VAL A 214 5.84 1.84 -15.79
C VAL A 214 6.56 2.80 -14.84
N VAL A 215 5.91 3.20 -13.75
CA VAL A 215 6.44 4.07 -12.70
C VAL A 215 6.67 3.24 -11.44
N LEU A 216 7.92 3.19 -10.98
CA LEU A 216 8.33 2.46 -9.78
C LEU A 216 9.15 3.35 -8.85
N ASP A 217 9.17 2.98 -7.58
CA ASP A 217 9.97 3.65 -6.56
C ASP A 217 11.48 3.39 -6.70
N GLY A 218 12.27 3.97 -5.79
CA GLY A 218 13.72 3.79 -5.82
C GLY A 218 14.21 2.45 -5.30
N ALA A 219 13.41 1.71 -4.51
CA ALA A 219 13.78 0.37 -4.07
C ALA A 219 13.85 -0.60 -5.27
N ASN A 220 13.05 -0.33 -6.31
CA ASN A 220 13.02 -1.09 -7.55
C ASN A 220 14.20 -0.81 -8.51
N TYR A 221 15.09 0.14 -8.22
CA TYR A 221 16.21 0.49 -9.09
C TYR A 221 17.39 -0.50 -8.94
N THR A 222 17.25 -1.67 -9.57
CA THR A 222 18.25 -2.75 -9.56
C THR A 222 18.61 -3.18 -10.98
N ARG A 223 19.77 -3.83 -11.17
CA ARG A 223 20.22 -4.31 -12.49
C ARG A 223 19.25 -5.34 -13.07
N GLU A 224 18.73 -6.22 -12.22
CA GLU A 224 17.79 -7.28 -12.61
C GLU A 224 16.47 -6.68 -13.08
N ASN A 225 15.91 -5.73 -12.33
CA ASN A 225 14.65 -5.09 -12.68
C ASN A 225 14.75 -4.26 -13.96
N LEU A 226 15.84 -3.51 -14.13
CA LEU A 226 16.05 -2.71 -15.35
C LEU A 226 16.14 -3.59 -16.61
N ARG A 227 16.65 -4.82 -16.49
CA ARG A 227 16.63 -5.81 -17.58
C ARG A 227 15.25 -6.39 -17.80
N ALA A 228 14.51 -6.69 -16.73
CA ALA A 228 13.15 -7.22 -16.85
C ALA A 228 12.14 -6.19 -17.41
N LEU A 229 12.44 -4.89 -17.28
CA LEU A 229 11.71 -3.78 -17.91
C LEU A 229 12.12 -3.51 -19.36
N GLU A 230 13.02 -4.32 -19.95
CA GLU A 230 13.40 -4.17 -21.34
C GLU A 230 12.17 -4.29 -22.26
N GLY A 231 11.97 -3.28 -23.11
CA GLY A 231 10.81 -3.15 -23.97
C GLY A 231 9.60 -2.40 -23.36
N PHE A 232 9.69 -1.93 -22.12
CA PHE A 232 8.77 -0.93 -21.56
C PHE A 232 9.40 0.46 -21.58
N ALA A 233 8.60 1.51 -21.70
CA ALA A 233 9.03 2.81 -21.19
C ALA A 233 8.87 2.80 -19.67
N TRP A 234 9.79 3.42 -18.94
CA TRP A 234 9.76 3.38 -17.48
C TRP A 234 10.30 4.66 -16.85
N ILE A 235 9.83 4.93 -15.63
CA ILE A 235 10.26 6.00 -14.77
C ILE A 235 10.61 5.37 -13.41
N LEU A 236 11.88 5.45 -13.03
CA LEU A 236 12.34 4.99 -11.72
C LEU A 236 13.06 6.10 -10.99
N ARG A 237 12.84 6.19 -9.68
CA ARG A 237 13.61 7.07 -8.82
C ARG A 237 15.02 6.50 -8.63
N VAL A 238 16.03 7.19 -9.16
CA VAL A 238 17.42 6.79 -8.94
C VAL A 238 17.79 6.97 -7.45
N PRO A 239 18.25 5.92 -6.74
CA PRO A 239 18.61 6.03 -5.34
C PRO A 239 19.84 6.91 -5.15
N ALA A 240 19.71 7.96 -4.32
CA ALA A 240 20.84 8.80 -3.88
C ALA A 240 21.98 8.06 -3.13
N THR A 241 21.85 6.75 -2.92
CA THR A 241 22.89 5.87 -2.36
C THR A 241 23.90 5.44 -3.42
N LEU A 242 23.55 5.56 -4.71
CA LEU A 242 24.48 5.36 -5.80
C LEU A 242 25.50 6.50 -5.81
N ARG A 243 26.78 6.14 -5.89
CA ARG A 243 27.89 7.11 -5.88
C ARG A 243 27.75 8.14 -7.00
N GLU A 244 27.40 7.71 -8.20
CA GLU A 244 27.20 8.59 -9.35
C GLU A 244 26.00 9.53 -9.15
N ALA A 245 24.89 9.04 -8.60
CA ALA A 245 23.72 9.87 -8.31
C ALA A 245 24.04 10.91 -7.24
N ARG A 246 24.78 10.52 -6.20
CA ARG A 246 25.25 11.43 -5.16
C ARG A 246 26.19 12.50 -5.71
N ALA A 247 27.16 12.11 -6.54
CA ALA A 247 28.07 13.05 -7.18
C ALA A 247 27.35 14.06 -8.08
N LEU A 248 26.28 13.64 -8.76
CA LEU A 248 25.45 14.54 -9.56
C LEU A 248 24.60 15.49 -8.68
N LEU A 249 24.06 15.01 -7.56
CA LEU A 249 23.28 15.85 -6.64
C LEU A 249 24.14 16.86 -5.86
N GLU A 250 25.40 16.52 -5.57
CA GLU A 250 26.37 17.41 -4.93
C GLU A 250 27.09 18.31 -5.95
N GLY A 251 26.99 17.99 -7.24
CA GLY A 251 27.62 18.74 -8.33
C GLY A 251 26.89 20.05 -8.64
N GLU A 252 27.64 21.03 -9.12
CA GLU A 252 27.08 22.27 -9.63
C GLU A 252 26.82 22.15 -11.13
N PHE A 253 25.59 22.44 -11.55
CA PHE A 253 25.25 22.59 -12.96
C PHE A 253 25.19 24.08 -13.30
N ALA A 254 25.75 24.45 -14.45
CA ALA A 254 25.62 25.81 -14.96
C ALA A 254 24.13 26.20 -15.04
N GLY A 255 23.80 27.47 -14.73
CA GLY A 255 22.41 27.95 -14.72
C GLY A 255 21.68 27.71 -16.03
N GLU A 256 22.39 27.79 -17.16
CA GLU A 256 21.88 27.55 -18.51
C GLU A 256 21.51 26.08 -18.80
N ALA A 257 22.05 25.13 -18.03
CA ALA A 257 21.73 23.71 -18.18
C ALA A 257 20.35 23.35 -17.60
N TRP A 258 19.78 24.23 -16.75
CA TRP A 258 18.47 24.02 -16.16
C TRP A 258 17.37 24.46 -17.10
N THR A 259 16.46 23.54 -17.40
CA THR A 259 15.27 23.82 -18.20
C THR A 259 14.02 23.88 -17.30
N PRO A 260 13.14 24.88 -17.49
CA PRO A 260 11.85 24.90 -16.80
C PRO A 260 10.98 23.75 -17.34
N LEU A 261 10.37 22.99 -16.44
CA LEU A 261 9.54 21.82 -16.78
C LEU A 261 8.06 22.06 -16.50
N LEU A 262 7.75 22.51 -15.29
CA LEU A 262 6.40 22.84 -14.82
C LEU A 262 6.49 24.08 -13.91
N PRO A 263 5.38 24.76 -13.61
CA PRO A 263 5.38 25.88 -12.66
C PRO A 263 6.02 25.47 -11.32
N GLY A 264 7.12 26.12 -10.94
CA GLY A 264 7.89 25.81 -9.72
C GLY A 264 8.83 24.59 -9.82
N TYR A 265 9.03 24.04 -11.02
CA TYR A 265 9.93 22.91 -11.28
C TYR A 265 10.88 23.21 -12.45
N ARG A 266 12.17 22.92 -12.23
CA ARG A 266 13.20 22.91 -13.27
C ARG A 266 14.00 21.61 -13.21
N GLY A 267 14.65 21.23 -14.32
CA GLY A 267 15.49 20.04 -14.33
C GLY A 267 16.69 20.09 -15.26
N VAL A 268 17.58 19.12 -15.08
CA VAL A 268 18.76 18.88 -15.92
C VAL A 268 18.77 17.43 -16.35
N GLU A 269 18.90 17.19 -17.66
CA GLU A 269 19.00 15.85 -18.23
C GLU A 269 20.47 15.43 -18.36
N VAL A 270 20.77 14.20 -17.93
CA VAL A 270 22.11 13.61 -18.02
C VAL A 270 22.01 12.17 -18.47
N GLU A 271 22.78 11.78 -19.49
CA GLU A 271 22.81 10.39 -19.94
C GLU A 271 23.75 9.53 -19.07
N ARG A 272 23.26 8.37 -18.61
CA ARG A 272 24.04 7.43 -17.79
C ARG A 272 23.75 5.99 -18.20
N THR A 273 24.68 5.10 -17.89
CA THR A 273 24.51 3.66 -18.10
C THR A 273 24.66 2.95 -16.77
N TYR A 274 23.61 2.28 -16.32
CA TYR A 274 23.63 1.47 -15.11
C TYR A 274 22.97 0.11 -15.39
N GLY A 275 23.55 -0.96 -14.84
CA GLY A 275 23.09 -2.33 -15.09
C GLY A 275 23.30 -2.86 -16.51
N GLY A 276 23.98 -2.09 -17.37
CA GLY A 276 24.10 -2.37 -18.82
C GLY A 276 22.97 -1.75 -19.66
N VAL A 277 22.08 -0.98 -19.04
CA VAL A 277 21.00 -0.25 -19.73
C VAL A 277 21.39 1.22 -19.82
N ARG A 278 21.37 1.79 -21.03
CA ARG A 278 21.53 3.24 -21.25
C ARG A 278 20.24 3.95 -20.87
N GLN A 279 20.36 5.01 -20.10
CA GLN A 279 19.25 5.70 -19.45
C GLN A 279 19.47 7.20 -19.49
N ARG A 280 18.36 7.93 -19.40
CA ARG A 280 18.37 9.36 -19.17
C ARG A 280 17.97 9.65 -17.73
N TRP A 281 18.88 10.24 -16.96
CA TRP A 281 18.60 10.72 -15.62
C TRP A 281 18.12 12.16 -15.71
N LEU A 282 17.04 12.46 -14.99
CA LEU A 282 16.50 13.80 -14.87
C LEU A 282 16.67 14.25 -13.41
N ILE A 283 17.51 15.25 -13.21
CA ILE A 283 17.69 15.90 -11.93
C ILE A 283 16.60 16.96 -11.83
N LEU A 284 15.85 16.98 -10.73
CA LEU A 284 14.70 17.85 -10.53
C LEU A 284 14.92 18.75 -9.33
N GLU A 285 14.65 20.04 -9.51
CA GLU A 285 14.53 20.99 -8.41
C GLU A 285 13.08 21.48 -8.33
N SER A 286 12.53 21.48 -7.10
CA SER A 286 11.18 21.93 -6.79
C SER A 286 11.27 23.10 -5.82
N GLU A 287 10.74 24.26 -6.22
CA GLU A 287 10.72 25.45 -5.37
C GLU A 287 9.94 25.23 -4.07
N GLU A 288 8.81 24.52 -4.15
CA GLU A 288 7.98 24.18 -2.99
C GLU A 288 8.74 23.30 -2.00
N ARG A 289 9.45 22.28 -2.51
CA ARG A 289 10.24 21.39 -1.67
C ARG A 289 11.44 22.10 -1.06
N ALA A 290 12.09 23.00 -1.79
CA ALA A 290 13.15 23.85 -1.25
C ALA A 290 12.64 24.72 -0.10
N ARG A 291 11.48 25.37 -0.26
CA ARG A 291 10.83 26.16 0.81
C ARG A 291 10.46 25.28 2.01
N ALA A 292 9.88 24.11 1.79
CA ALA A 292 9.49 23.20 2.87
C ALA A 292 10.71 22.64 3.64
N GLU A 293 11.81 22.34 2.95
CA GLU A 293 13.07 21.92 3.57
C GLU A 293 13.69 23.06 4.39
N GLU A 294 13.65 24.29 3.87
CA GLU A 294 14.09 25.50 4.56
C GLU A 294 13.24 25.78 5.82
N GLU A 295 11.92 25.77 5.73
CA GLU A 295 11.04 25.91 6.88
C GLU A 295 11.25 24.79 7.91
N GLY A 296 11.45 23.55 7.44
CA GLY A 296 11.75 22.41 8.29
C GLY A 296 13.08 22.57 9.01
N LEU A 297 14.09 23.14 8.34
CA LEU A 297 15.37 23.52 8.94
C LEU A 297 15.17 24.58 10.04
N TRP A 298 14.48 25.67 9.73
CA TRP A 298 14.19 26.73 10.69
C TRP A 298 13.41 26.23 11.91
N ARG A 299 12.41 25.36 11.72
CA ARG A 299 11.67 24.72 12.82
C ARG A 299 12.58 23.87 13.72
N ARG A 300 13.57 23.18 13.16
CA ARG A 300 14.52 22.38 13.95
C ARG A 300 15.55 23.24 14.67
N VAL A 301 16.05 24.29 14.03
CA VAL A 301 16.91 25.30 14.66
C VAL A 301 16.19 25.92 15.86
N ALA A 302 14.94 26.33 15.69
CA ALA A 302 14.13 26.89 16.77
C ALA A 302 13.90 25.89 17.92
N ARG A 303 13.69 24.59 17.63
CA ARG A 303 13.59 23.55 18.68
C ARG A 303 14.91 23.35 19.42
N ALA A 304 16.03 23.29 18.70
CA ALA A 304 17.35 23.13 19.30
C ALA A 304 17.70 24.34 20.18
N GLU A 305 17.44 25.55 19.69
CA GLU A 305 17.60 26.79 20.44
C GLU A 305 16.70 26.83 21.68
N GLY A 306 15.42 26.47 21.54
CA GLY A 306 14.50 26.38 22.67
C GLY A 306 14.94 25.36 23.72
N GLY A 307 15.49 24.22 23.30
CA GLY A 307 16.09 23.22 24.18
C GLY A 307 17.31 23.76 24.93
N ALA A 308 18.22 24.41 24.21
CA ALA A 308 19.42 25.04 24.77
C ALA A 308 19.07 26.16 25.77
N ARG A 309 18.10 27.03 25.43
CA ARG A 309 17.61 28.09 26.33
C ARG A 309 17.00 27.52 27.62
N LYS A 310 16.23 26.44 27.52
CA LYS A 310 15.68 25.76 28.71
C LYS A 310 16.77 25.12 29.58
N ALA A 311 17.77 24.50 28.97
CA ALA A 311 18.91 23.93 29.69
C ALA A 311 19.72 25.03 30.40
N LEU A 312 20.00 26.13 29.71
CA LEU A 312 20.66 27.30 30.27
C LEU A 312 19.84 27.95 31.40
N GLY A 313 18.52 28.08 31.23
CA GLY A 313 17.63 28.60 32.26
C GLY A 313 17.64 27.75 33.54
N ARG A 314 17.70 26.41 33.41
CA ARG A 314 17.84 25.50 34.56
C ARG A 314 19.18 25.64 35.27
N LEU A 315 20.26 25.89 34.53
CA LEU A 315 21.58 26.15 35.11
C LEU A 315 21.60 27.50 35.84
N LEU A 316 21.04 28.56 35.24
CA LEU A 316 21.00 29.88 35.84
C LEU A 316 20.11 29.96 37.09
N ALA A 317 19.07 29.12 37.16
CA ALA A 317 18.20 29.02 38.33
C ALA A 317 18.78 28.16 39.46
N ARG A 318 19.93 27.51 39.26
CA ARG A 318 20.58 26.66 40.25
C ARG A 318 21.66 27.45 40.98
N GLU A 319 21.57 27.49 42.31
CA GLU A 319 22.65 27.99 43.15
C GLU A 319 23.74 26.93 43.27
N PHE A 320 24.99 27.33 43.05
CA PHE A 320 26.16 26.46 43.15
C PHE A 320 27.01 26.89 44.34
N SER A 321 27.47 25.91 45.14
CA SER A 321 28.24 26.16 46.36
C SER A 321 29.66 26.66 46.09
N CYS A 322 30.20 26.45 44.87
CA CYS A 322 31.47 27.00 44.43
C CYS A 322 31.53 27.18 42.90
N GLU A 323 32.45 28.02 42.43
CA GLU A 323 32.64 28.30 41.00
C GLU A 323 32.99 27.03 40.19
N ALA A 324 33.75 26.10 40.79
CA ALA A 324 34.12 24.85 40.14
C ALA A 324 32.90 23.95 39.85
N ASP A 325 31.86 23.99 40.69
CA ASP A 325 30.62 23.23 40.47
C ASP A 325 29.76 23.86 39.37
N ALA A 326 29.70 25.18 39.32
CA ALA A 326 29.03 25.91 38.24
C ALA A 326 29.71 25.65 36.88
N ARG A 327 31.04 25.67 36.83
CA ARG A 327 31.82 25.37 35.62
C ARG A 327 31.65 23.91 35.17
N ARG A 328 31.63 22.94 36.10
CA ARG A 328 31.35 21.53 35.77
C ARG A 328 29.94 21.31 35.22
N ALA A 329 28.93 21.94 35.83
CA ALA A 329 27.55 21.85 35.36
C ALA A 329 27.35 22.51 33.99
N LEU A 330 28.06 23.61 33.71
CA LEU A 330 28.12 24.23 32.39
C LEU A 330 28.82 23.31 31.38
N GLU A 331 29.94 22.69 31.75
CA GLU A 331 30.66 21.73 30.92
C GLU A 331 29.80 20.51 30.56
N GLU A 332 29.08 19.93 31.52
CA GLU A 332 28.16 18.80 31.30
C GLU A 332 27.02 19.14 30.32
N VAL A 333 26.47 20.35 30.37
CA VAL A 333 25.45 20.81 29.42
C VAL A 333 26.08 21.16 28.06
N SER A 334 27.33 21.63 28.04
CA SER A 334 28.08 21.96 26.81
C SER A 334 28.71 20.74 26.11
N ARG A 335 28.70 19.54 26.72
CA ARG A 335 29.12 18.27 26.10
C ARG A 335 28.17 17.78 25.00
N GLY A 336 27.03 18.42 24.80
CA GLY A 336 26.25 18.29 23.57
C GLY A 336 27.00 18.92 22.40
N LEU A 337 27.15 18.17 21.30
CA LEU A 337 27.93 18.54 20.10
C LEU A 337 27.77 20.03 19.73
N PRO A 338 28.86 20.74 19.37
CA PRO A 338 28.78 22.14 18.96
C PRO A 338 27.84 22.30 17.75
N PRO A 339 27.16 23.46 17.58
CA PRO A 339 26.12 23.64 16.57
C PRO A 339 26.53 23.25 15.14
N TRP A 340 27.80 23.45 14.77
CA TRP A 340 28.35 23.07 13.47
C TRP A 340 28.51 21.54 13.31
N GLU A 341 28.73 20.79 14.38
CA GLU A 341 28.86 19.34 14.37
C GLU A 341 27.49 18.64 14.43
N VAL A 342 26.51 19.25 15.11
CA VAL A 342 25.08 18.88 14.97
C VAL A 342 24.62 19.08 13.53
N LEU A 343 24.94 20.22 12.91
CA LEU A 343 24.61 20.51 11.50
C LEU A 343 25.27 19.52 10.53
N ARG A 344 26.53 19.14 10.78
CA ARG A 344 27.27 18.15 9.99
C ARG A 344 26.66 16.74 10.09
N ARG A 345 26.37 16.25 11.31
CA ARG A 345 25.73 14.93 11.54
C ARG A 345 24.28 14.88 11.07
N TYR A 346 23.60 16.03 11.10
CA TYR A 346 22.26 16.22 10.55
C TYR A 346 22.25 16.20 9.01
N LYS A 347 23.25 16.80 8.32
CA LYS A 347 23.40 16.72 6.86
C LYS A 347 23.68 15.29 6.35
N ASP A 348 24.11 14.38 7.23
CA ASP A 348 24.31 12.96 6.93
C ASP A 348 23.06 12.07 7.15
N GLN A 349 21.93 12.61 7.63
CA GLN A 349 20.70 11.86 7.88
C GLN A 349 19.44 12.60 7.39
N ALA A 350 18.91 12.24 6.21
CA ALA A 350 17.47 11.96 6.02
C ALA A 350 17.10 11.74 4.54
N ARG A 351 16.68 10.51 4.23
CA ARG A 351 15.77 10.19 3.13
C ARG A 351 14.32 10.36 3.60
N THR A 352 13.47 10.66 2.62
CA THR A 352 12.09 11.16 2.66
C THR A 352 11.04 10.13 3.10
N VAL A 353 9.81 10.57 3.42
CA VAL A 353 8.62 9.70 3.53
C VAL A 353 7.42 10.31 2.78
N GLU A 354 6.78 9.48 1.96
CA GLU A 354 5.66 9.76 1.04
C GLU A 354 4.28 9.44 1.67
N ARG A 355 3.21 10.01 1.11
CA ARG A 355 1.81 9.74 1.48
C ARG A 355 0.98 9.41 0.23
N GLY A 356 0.42 8.21 0.18
CA GLY A 356 -0.53 7.77 -0.86
C GLY A 356 -1.54 6.65 -0.45
N PHE A 357 -1.38 6.00 0.71
CA PHE A 357 -2.04 4.70 0.98
C PHE A 357 -3.02 4.66 2.17
N ARG A 358 -3.61 5.80 2.57
CA ARG A 358 -4.31 5.87 3.87
C ARG A 358 -5.63 5.08 3.93
N PHE A 359 -6.30 4.86 2.79
CA PHE A 359 -7.62 4.21 2.75
C PHE A 359 -7.58 2.71 3.07
N LEU A 360 -6.63 1.96 2.49
CA LEU A 360 -6.51 0.50 2.71
C LEU A 360 -6.08 0.13 4.13
N LYS A 361 -5.50 1.09 4.85
CA LYS A 361 -5.13 0.97 6.27
C LYS A 361 -6.14 1.66 7.20
N ASP A 362 -7.28 2.10 6.67
CA ASP A 362 -8.32 2.68 7.51
C ASP A 362 -8.92 1.57 8.38
N PRO A 363 -8.95 1.74 9.73
CA PRO A 363 -9.58 0.80 10.65
C PRO A 363 -11.01 0.40 10.26
N LEU A 364 -11.76 1.31 9.62
CA LEU A 364 -13.13 1.10 9.17
C LEU A 364 -13.23 0.20 7.93
N PHE A 365 -12.11 -0.01 7.23
CA PHE A 365 -11.98 -0.89 6.08
C PHE A 365 -11.31 -2.22 6.51
N PHE A 366 -12.13 -3.18 6.94
CA PHE A 366 -11.82 -4.62 7.11
C PHE A 366 -10.66 -5.06 8.04
N THR A 367 -9.88 -4.12 8.60
CA THR A 367 -8.54 -4.44 9.14
C THR A 367 -8.42 -4.55 10.66
N GLU A 368 -9.40 -4.09 11.46
CA GLU A 368 -9.22 -4.10 12.93
C GLU A 368 -9.53 -5.43 13.63
N SER A 369 -10.22 -6.41 13.03
CA SER A 369 -10.63 -7.60 13.82
C SER A 369 -10.90 -8.92 13.05
N THR A 370 -10.34 -9.13 11.86
CA THR A 370 -10.53 -10.40 11.15
C THR A 370 -9.52 -11.46 11.60
N PHE A 371 -9.97 -12.46 12.35
CA PHE A 371 -9.13 -13.57 12.81
C PHE A 371 -9.05 -14.68 11.74
N LEU A 372 -7.94 -14.73 11.01
CA LEU A 372 -7.64 -15.79 10.06
C LEU A 372 -6.47 -16.65 10.55
N LYS A 373 -6.67 -17.95 10.69
CA LYS A 373 -5.64 -18.87 11.18
C LYS A 373 -4.59 -19.24 10.13
N ARG A 374 -4.93 -19.08 8.85
CA ARG A 374 -4.25 -19.69 7.71
C ARG A 374 -3.73 -18.61 6.74
N PRO A 375 -2.43 -18.62 6.37
CA PRO A 375 -1.87 -17.66 5.40
C PRO A 375 -2.62 -17.65 4.06
N GLU A 376 -3.15 -18.78 3.62
CA GLU A 376 -3.94 -18.92 2.39
C GLU A 376 -5.20 -18.02 2.41
N ARG A 377 -5.89 -18.00 3.55
CA ARG A 377 -7.07 -17.15 3.74
C ARG A 377 -6.69 -15.68 3.83
N VAL A 378 -5.49 -15.36 4.36
CA VAL A 378 -4.97 -13.98 4.40
C VAL A 378 -4.72 -13.48 2.97
N MET A 379 -4.11 -14.30 2.11
CA MET A 379 -3.93 -13.97 0.69
C MET A 379 -5.26 -13.75 -0.03
N ALA A 380 -6.23 -14.65 0.18
CA ALA A 380 -7.56 -14.52 -0.39
C ALA A 380 -8.28 -13.26 0.11
N LEU A 381 -8.18 -12.94 1.41
CA LEU A 381 -8.76 -11.72 1.95
C LEU A 381 -8.12 -10.47 1.35
N GLY A 382 -6.79 -10.48 1.17
CA GLY A 382 -6.07 -9.40 0.50
C GLY A 382 -6.50 -9.14 -0.94
N MET A 383 -7.04 -10.15 -1.63
CA MET A 383 -7.64 -10.00 -2.97
C MET A 383 -9.06 -9.41 -2.92
N VAL A 384 -9.81 -9.68 -1.84
CA VAL A 384 -11.16 -9.13 -1.63
C VAL A 384 -11.10 -7.64 -1.29
N MET A 385 -10.08 -7.25 -0.52
CA MET A 385 -9.74 -5.86 -0.18
C MET A 385 -9.25 -5.09 -1.39
#